data_AF-A0A7X0DCH2-F1
#
_entry.id   AF-A0A7X0DCH2-F1
#
_cell.length_a   1.000
_cell.length_b   1.000
_cell.length_c   1.000
_cell.angle_alpha   90.00
_cell.angle_beta   90.00
_cell.angle_gamma   90.00
#
_symmetry.space_group_name_H-M   'P 1'
#
loop_
_entity.id
_entity.type
_entity.pdbx_description
1 polymer ?
#
loop_
_entity_poly.entity_id
_entity_poly.type
_entity_poly.pdbx_seq_one_letter_code
_entity_poly.pdbx_strand_id
1 'polypeptide(L)'
;MVWQTRHIGRPAPANINHAIRRRVAIAILFTVLGDVPAVLADRDSPQYHRGACEGAYPGWLRGLVDGYNGVADASATGGSVSLAAAPVPDSITSADERQGYKEGLQAGFAYGVAYGVQLGKSARTDETDANIMNRATEGLSVYIQSHCGALIPYIDWDRTFLNASGTATATSLTAAQLAMHNAATANQLAVGAEASAQEARDAEAKGDHPVALANRLAAQSAAQMAAGFADMARSQAAAGREEAVQAIIDAQAAAERARKAADSAGG
;
A
#
# COMPACT_ATOMS: atom_id res chain seq x y z
N MET A 1 76.87 -0.10 29.58
CA MET A 1 76.22 -1.04 30.53
C MET A 1 74.97 -1.59 29.86
N VAL A 2 74.51 -2.80 30.22
CA VAL A 2 73.49 -3.58 29.47
C VAL A 2 72.16 -3.67 30.24
N TRP A 3 71.13 -4.21 29.57
CA TRP A 3 69.78 -4.67 29.98
C TRP A 3 68.64 -3.77 29.45
N GLN A 4 67.82 -4.14 28.45
CA GLN A 4 66.84 -5.26 28.32
C GLN A 4 65.66 -5.15 29.32
N THR A 5 64.37 -5.28 28.96
CA THR A 5 63.67 -5.51 27.67
C THR A 5 62.60 -4.40 27.44
N ARG A 6 61.50 -4.43 26.65
CA ARG A 6 60.75 -5.45 25.86
C ARG A 6 59.86 -4.75 24.80
N HIS A 7 59.26 -5.51 23.85
CA HIS A 7 58.22 -5.01 22.95
C HIS A 7 56.80 -5.35 23.46
N ILE A 8 55.86 -4.39 23.35
CA ILE A 8 54.41 -4.63 23.17
C ILE A 8 53.91 -3.60 22.13
N GLY A 9 53.08 -4.03 21.17
CA GLY A 9 52.59 -3.17 20.07
C GLY A 9 51.27 -2.45 20.39
N ARG A 10 50.96 -1.41 19.59
CA ARG A 10 49.65 -0.72 19.61
C ARG A 10 48.55 -1.59 18.98
N PRO A 11 47.38 -1.78 19.62
CA PRO A 11 46.19 -2.25 18.93
C PRO A 11 45.51 -1.12 18.13
N ALA A 12 44.83 -1.49 17.04
CA ALA A 12 44.00 -0.63 16.20
C ALA A 12 42.54 -0.55 16.74
N PRO A 13 41.71 0.43 16.31
CA PRO A 13 40.36 0.60 16.87
C PRO A 13 39.42 -0.59 16.60
N ALA A 14 38.56 -0.88 17.57
CA ALA A 14 37.59 -1.98 17.49
C ALA A 14 36.45 -1.67 16.51
N ASN A 15 36.16 -2.60 15.61
CA ASN A 15 35.12 -2.46 14.58
C ASN A 15 33.83 -3.16 15.05
N ILE A 16 32.74 -2.41 15.21
CA ILE A 16 31.45 -2.90 15.72
C ILE A 16 30.70 -3.61 14.58
N ASN A 17 30.97 -4.90 14.37
CA ASN A 17 30.32 -5.72 13.34
C ASN A 17 30.26 -7.21 13.75
N HIS A 18 29.50 -7.54 14.81
CA HIS A 18 29.31 -8.93 15.26
C HIS A 18 27.90 -9.26 15.80
N ALA A 19 26.90 -9.08 14.93
CA ALA A 19 25.62 -9.77 15.00
C ALA A 19 25.17 -10.13 13.57
N ILE A 20 24.16 -11.01 13.43
CA ILE A 20 23.56 -11.41 12.13
C ILE A 20 24.54 -12.15 11.20
N ARG A 21 24.85 -13.42 11.54
CA ARG A 21 25.29 -14.45 10.58
C ARG A 21 24.33 -15.65 10.61
N ARG A 22 23.28 -15.64 9.79
CA ARG A 22 22.47 -16.84 9.51
C ARG A 22 22.12 -17.00 8.02
N ARG A 23 23.05 -17.65 7.31
CA ARG A 23 22.82 -18.63 6.24
C ARG A 23 21.67 -18.33 5.25
N VAL A 24 21.98 -17.64 4.16
CA VAL A 24 21.31 -17.89 2.88
C VAL A 24 21.96 -19.14 2.26
N ALA A 25 21.15 -20.10 1.81
CA ALA A 25 21.62 -21.27 1.06
C ALA A 25 21.02 -21.21 -0.35
N ILE A 26 21.88 -21.00 -1.35
CA ILE A 26 21.47 -21.06 -2.76
C ILE A 26 21.63 -22.50 -3.22
N ALA A 27 20.53 -23.12 -3.63
CA ALA A 27 20.52 -24.44 -4.27
C ALA A 27 19.89 -24.30 -5.66
N ILE A 28 20.72 -24.28 -6.70
CA ILE A 28 20.28 -24.42 -8.09
C ILE A 28 20.10 -25.91 -8.36
N LEU A 29 18.94 -26.31 -8.86
CA LEU A 29 18.72 -27.66 -9.38
C LEU A 29 18.05 -27.59 -10.75
N PHE A 30 18.79 -27.97 -11.79
CA PHE A 30 18.24 -28.31 -13.10
C PHE A 30 17.99 -29.82 -13.13
N THR A 31 16.77 -30.23 -13.49
CA THR A 31 16.43 -31.61 -13.84
C THR A 31 15.57 -31.59 -15.10
N VAL A 32 15.91 -32.44 -16.07
CA VAL A 32 15.34 -32.42 -17.42
C VAL A 32 14.53 -33.69 -17.68
N LEU A 33 13.29 -33.50 -18.15
CA LEU A 33 12.40 -34.44 -18.85
C LEU A 33 12.28 -35.88 -18.33
N GLY A 34 11.06 -36.20 -17.86
CA GLY A 34 10.45 -37.52 -17.99
C GLY A 34 8.98 -37.33 -18.34
N ASP A 35 8.50 -37.96 -19.43
CA ASP A 35 7.15 -37.76 -19.92
C ASP A 35 6.09 -38.35 -18.97
N VAL A 36 5.05 -37.56 -18.69
CA VAL A 36 3.81 -38.00 -18.04
C VAL A 36 2.64 -37.43 -18.85
N PRO A 37 1.68 -38.25 -19.32
CA PRO A 37 0.55 -37.76 -20.09
C PRO A 37 -0.36 -36.88 -19.22
N ALA A 38 -0.90 -35.82 -19.84
CA ALA A 38 -1.51 -34.70 -19.11
C ALA A 38 -2.83 -35.01 -18.40
N VAL A 39 -3.01 -34.39 -17.22
CA VAL A 39 -4.28 -33.83 -16.69
C VAL A 39 -3.91 -32.94 -15.48
N LEU A 40 -4.53 -31.76 -15.36
CA LEU A 40 -4.40 -30.80 -14.23
C LEU A 40 -3.01 -30.17 -13.97
N ALA A 41 -2.36 -29.64 -15.02
CA ALA A 41 -1.26 -28.68 -14.85
C ALA A 41 -1.46 -27.46 -15.77
N ASP A 42 -1.97 -26.35 -15.21
CA ASP A 42 -1.64 -24.96 -15.64
C ASP A 42 -2.22 -23.87 -14.71
N ARG A 43 -3.22 -24.17 -13.86
CA ARG A 43 -3.97 -23.18 -13.08
C ARG A 43 -3.13 -22.24 -12.19
N ASP A 44 -1.99 -22.72 -11.69
CA ASP A 44 -1.07 -21.96 -10.84
C ASP A 44 0.03 -21.21 -11.64
N SER A 45 -0.02 -21.23 -12.98
CA SER A 45 1.00 -20.57 -13.80
C SER A 45 0.79 -19.05 -13.89
N PRO A 46 1.89 -18.27 -14.00
CA PRO A 46 1.79 -16.83 -14.28
C PRO A 46 0.92 -16.50 -15.50
N GLN A 47 0.97 -17.36 -16.52
CA GLN A 47 0.25 -17.26 -17.78
C GLN A 47 -1.27 -17.38 -17.59
N TYR A 48 -1.76 -18.29 -16.75
CA TYR A 48 -3.19 -18.55 -16.61
C TYR A 48 -3.99 -17.28 -16.21
N HIS A 49 -3.55 -16.54 -15.18
CA HIS A 49 -4.18 -15.28 -14.77
C HIS A 49 -3.79 -14.07 -15.62
N ARG A 50 -2.82 -14.18 -16.54
CA ARG A 50 -2.29 -13.06 -17.34
C ARG A 50 -3.36 -12.35 -18.15
N GLY A 51 -4.32 -13.11 -18.69
CA GLY A 51 -5.48 -12.55 -19.39
C GLY A 51 -6.26 -11.54 -18.54
N ALA A 52 -6.35 -11.72 -17.22
CA ALA A 52 -7.04 -10.79 -16.32
C ALA A 52 -6.32 -9.43 -16.17
N CYS A 53 -5.01 -9.41 -16.36
CA CYS A 53 -4.21 -8.18 -16.37
C CYS A 53 -4.17 -7.50 -17.74
N GLU A 54 -4.01 -8.27 -18.82
CA GLU A 54 -3.90 -7.74 -20.18
C GLU A 54 -5.27 -7.39 -20.77
N GLY A 55 -6.34 -8.00 -20.27
CA GLY A 55 -7.72 -7.86 -20.71
C GLY A 55 -8.53 -6.75 -20.03
N ALA A 56 -8.07 -5.50 -20.13
CA ALA A 56 -8.83 -4.28 -19.85
C ALA A 56 -9.35 -4.00 -18.41
N TYR A 57 -9.52 -4.99 -17.53
CA TYR A 57 -10.31 -4.80 -16.30
C TYR A 57 -9.47 -4.97 -15.01
N PRO A 58 -8.89 -3.90 -14.43
CA PRO A 58 -8.06 -4.01 -13.22
C PRO A 58 -8.91 -4.29 -11.96
N GLY A 59 -9.28 -5.56 -11.74
CA GLY A 59 -10.11 -5.99 -10.60
C GLY A 59 -9.52 -5.64 -9.23
N TRP A 60 -8.19 -5.55 -9.14
CA TRP A 60 -7.49 -5.09 -7.94
C TRP A 60 -7.75 -3.63 -7.57
N LEU A 61 -7.95 -2.73 -8.56
CA LEU A 61 -8.35 -1.34 -8.28
C LEU A 61 -9.75 -1.27 -7.67
N ARG A 62 -10.69 -2.11 -8.14
CA ARG A 62 -12.02 -2.18 -7.53
C ARG A 62 -11.98 -2.78 -6.14
N GLY A 63 -11.18 -3.83 -5.94
CA GLY A 63 -10.97 -4.42 -4.62
C GLY A 63 -10.41 -3.42 -3.61
N LEU A 64 -9.39 -2.64 -3.99
CA LEU A 64 -8.79 -1.59 -3.15
C LEU A 64 -9.85 -0.60 -2.65
N VAL A 65 -10.69 -0.12 -3.57
CA VAL A 65 -11.74 0.83 -3.27
C VAL A 65 -12.86 0.22 -2.41
N ASP A 66 -13.28 -1.01 -2.68
CA ASP A 66 -14.31 -1.70 -1.88
C ASP A 66 -13.81 -2.04 -0.47
N GLY A 67 -12.53 -2.42 -0.32
CA GLY A 67 -11.90 -2.66 0.98
C GLY A 67 -11.70 -1.38 1.81
N TYR A 68 -11.32 -0.26 1.19
CA TYR A 68 -11.15 1.03 1.87
C TYR A 68 -12.47 1.58 2.43
N ASN A 69 -13.55 1.41 1.65
CA ASN A 69 -14.89 1.86 2.00
C ASN A 69 -15.68 0.84 2.84
N GLY A 70 -15.11 -0.34 3.15
CA GLY A 70 -15.77 -1.38 3.94
C GLY A 70 -16.94 -2.08 3.23
N VAL A 71 -16.99 -1.99 1.89
CA VAL A 71 -18.00 -2.62 1.04
C VAL A 71 -17.70 -4.11 0.82
N ALA A 72 -16.42 -4.50 0.88
CA ALA A 72 -15.97 -5.88 0.87
C ALA A 72 -14.97 -6.14 2.01
N ASP A 73 -15.03 -7.33 2.61
CA ASP A 73 -14.05 -7.82 3.58
C ASP A 73 -13.00 -8.72 2.92
N ALA A 74 -11.89 -8.97 3.61
CA ALA A 74 -10.79 -9.79 3.10
C ALA A 74 -11.11 -11.30 2.98
N SER A 75 -12.32 -11.72 3.37
CA SER A 75 -12.89 -13.06 3.18
C SER A 75 -13.95 -13.11 2.07
N ALA A 76 -14.15 -12.03 1.31
CA ALA A 76 -15.10 -11.96 0.19
C ALA A 76 -14.68 -12.86 -0.99
N THR A 77 -14.96 -14.16 -0.89
CA THR A 77 -14.73 -15.17 -1.95
C THR A 77 -15.65 -15.03 -3.17
N GLY A 78 -16.45 -13.97 -3.24
CA GLY A 78 -17.18 -13.55 -4.43
C GLY A 78 -16.81 -12.11 -4.77
N GLY A 79 -16.04 -11.92 -5.84
CA GLY A 79 -15.77 -10.58 -6.38
C GLY A 79 -17.05 -9.87 -6.84
N SER A 80 -16.99 -8.55 -7.00
CA SER A 80 -18.17 -7.76 -7.38
C SER A 80 -18.90 -8.31 -8.61
N VAL A 81 -20.22 -8.15 -8.67
CA VAL A 81 -21.04 -8.64 -9.81
C VAL A 81 -20.53 -8.09 -11.15
N SER A 82 -19.95 -6.89 -11.15
CA SER A 82 -19.26 -6.25 -12.27
C SER A 82 -18.11 -7.10 -12.82
N LEU A 83 -17.28 -7.66 -11.95
CA LEU A 83 -16.16 -8.53 -12.32
C LEU A 83 -16.63 -9.89 -12.85
N ALA A 84 -17.68 -10.47 -12.25
CA ALA A 84 -18.28 -11.70 -12.74
C ALA A 84 -18.94 -11.52 -14.12
N ALA A 85 -19.49 -10.33 -14.39
CA ALA A 85 -20.10 -9.95 -15.66
C ALA A 85 -19.10 -9.45 -16.73
N ALA A 86 -17.84 -9.18 -16.38
CA ALA A 86 -16.84 -8.64 -17.30
C ALA A 86 -16.67 -9.57 -18.53
N PRO A 87 -16.76 -9.04 -19.77
CA PRO A 87 -16.51 -9.80 -20.98
C PRO A 87 -15.01 -10.09 -21.12
N VAL A 88 -14.67 -11.26 -21.66
CA VAL A 88 -13.29 -11.63 -22.02
C VAL A 88 -12.93 -10.90 -23.32
N PRO A 89 -11.95 -9.98 -23.35
CA PRO A 89 -11.64 -9.22 -24.57
C PRO A 89 -11.16 -10.10 -25.73
N ASP A 90 -11.46 -9.67 -26.96
CA ASP A 90 -11.05 -10.39 -28.18
C ASP A 90 -9.53 -10.30 -28.45
N SER A 91 -8.82 -9.43 -27.76
CA SER A 91 -7.34 -9.36 -27.75
C SER A 91 -6.69 -10.55 -27.03
N ILE A 92 -7.38 -11.22 -26.09
CA ILE A 92 -6.88 -12.43 -25.44
C ILE A 92 -7.11 -13.61 -26.39
N THR A 93 -6.08 -14.04 -27.11
CA THR A 93 -6.20 -15.08 -28.14
C THR A 93 -5.85 -16.50 -27.64
N SER A 94 -5.11 -16.63 -26.53
CA SER A 94 -4.84 -17.93 -25.90
C SER A 94 -6.09 -18.49 -25.22
N ALA A 95 -6.38 -19.77 -25.41
CA ALA A 95 -7.53 -20.43 -24.80
C ALA A 95 -7.42 -20.45 -23.26
N ASP A 96 -6.22 -20.69 -22.74
CA ASP A 96 -5.95 -20.82 -21.30
C ASP A 96 -6.01 -19.45 -20.60
N GLU A 97 -5.50 -18.38 -21.23
CA GLU A 97 -5.64 -17.00 -20.74
C GLU A 97 -7.11 -16.53 -20.76
N ARG A 98 -7.92 -16.98 -21.74
CA ARG A 98 -9.38 -16.72 -21.78
C ARG A 98 -10.13 -17.48 -20.68
N GLN A 99 -9.68 -18.67 -20.29
CA GLN A 99 -10.25 -19.43 -19.17
C GLN A 99 -9.89 -18.80 -17.82
N GLY A 100 -8.60 -18.51 -17.60
CA GLY A 100 -8.11 -17.91 -16.36
C GLY A 100 -8.49 -16.44 -16.16
N TYR A 101 -9.01 -15.75 -17.19
CA TYR A 101 -9.49 -14.36 -17.13
C TYR A 101 -10.35 -14.06 -15.88
N LYS A 102 -11.44 -14.81 -15.66
CA LYS A 102 -12.36 -14.51 -14.55
C LYS A 102 -11.80 -14.91 -13.19
N GLU A 103 -10.99 -15.97 -13.13
CA GLU A 103 -10.32 -16.42 -11.90
C GLU A 103 -9.26 -15.40 -11.48
N GLY A 104 -8.49 -14.84 -12.42
CA GLY A 104 -7.54 -13.75 -12.19
C GLY A 104 -8.21 -12.43 -11.80
N LEU A 105 -9.36 -12.07 -12.39
CA LEU A 105 -10.11 -10.88 -11.97
C LEU A 105 -10.54 -10.96 -10.50
N GLN A 106 -10.92 -12.16 -10.03
CA GLN A 106 -11.31 -12.40 -8.64
C GLN A 106 -10.08 -12.47 -7.71
N ALA A 107 -8.99 -13.10 -8.13
CA ALA A 107 -7.72 -13.12 -7.39
C ALA A 107 -7.16 -11.70 -7.19
N GLY A 108 -7.07 -10.90 -8.25
CA GLY A 108 -6.67 -9.50 -8.19
C GLY A 108 -7.59 -8.68 -7.30
N PHE A 109 -8.92 -8.86 -7.38
CA PHE A 109 -9.86 -8.21 -6.47
C PHE A 109 -9.59 -8.54 -5.00
N ALA A 110 -9.33 -9.80 -4.65
CA ALA A 110 -9.02 -10.21 -3.27
C ALA A 110 -7.74 -9.54 -2.73
N TYR A 111 -6.65 -9.48 -3.52
CA TYR A 111 -5.44 -8.71 -3.16
C TYR A 111 -5.75 -7.21 -3.00
N GLY A 112 -6.58 -6.66 -3.89
CA GLY A 112 -7.10 -5.30 -3.78
C GLY A 112 -7.80 -5.05 -2.45
N VAL A 113 -8.82 -5.85 -2.09
CA VAL A 113 -9.59 -5.69 -0.84
C VAL A 113 -8.68 -5.82 0.38
N ALA A 114 -7.80 -6.82 0.42
CA ALA A 114 -6.86 -7.00 1.51
C ALA A 114 -5.98 -5.77 1.74
N TYR A 115 -5.57 -5.09 0.66
CA TYR A 115 -4.80 -3.84 0.70
C TYR A 115 -5.65 -2.61 1.08
N GLY A 116 -6.83 -2.48 0.46
CA GLY A 116 -7.79 -1.39 0.72
C GLY A 116 -8.21 -1.32 2.19
N VAL A 117 -8.45 -2.47 2.83
CA VAL A 117 -8.75 -2.54 4.26
C VAL A 117 -7.62 -1.98 5.13
N GLN A 118 -6.34 -2.20 4.77
CA GLN A 118 -5.23 -1.62 5.54
C GLN A 118 -5.03 -0.13 5.29
N LEU A 119 -5.28 0.37 4.06
CA LEU A 119 -5.35 1.81 3.79
C LEU A 119 -6.48 2.46 4.60
N GLY A 120 -7.67 1.84 4.64
CA GLY A 120 -8.83 2.34 5.39
C GLY A 120 -8.59 2.40 6.90
N LYS A 121 -7.87 1.43 7.47
CA LYS A 121 -7.36 1.50 8.85
C LYS A 121 -6.35 2.63 9.01
N SER A 122 -5.29 2.65 8.20
CA SER A 122 -4.19 3.63 8.28
C SER A 122 -4.66 5.09 8.14
N ALA A 123 -5.82 5.33 7.52
CA ALA A 123 -6.48 6.64 7.40
C ALA A 123 -7.43 7.01 8.56
N ARG A 124 -7.82 6.06 9.42
CA ARG A 124 -8.85 6.24 10.47
C ARG A 124 -8.39 5.89 11.89
N THR A 125 -7.34 5.09 12.04
CA THR A 125 -6.79 4.64 13.33
C THR A 125 -5.32 5.06 13.50
N ASP A 126 -4.89 5.15 14.75
CA ASP A 126 -3.47 5.18 15.15
C ASP A 126 -2.79 3.81 15.00
N GLU A 127 -3.55 2.72 15.11
CA GLU A 127 -3.10 1.35 14.84
C GLU A 127 -2.64 1.13 13.39
N THR A 128 -1.35 1.37 13.14
CA THR A 128 -0.71 1.18 11.84
C THR A 128 0.20 -0.03 11.88
N ASP A 129 -0.33 -1.24 11.68
CA ASP A 129 0.52 -2.44 11.53
C ASP A 129 1.23 -2.40 10.18
N ALA A 130 2.40 -1.76 10.18
CA ALA A 130 3.29 -1.67 9.04
C ALA A 130 3.68 -3.05 8.47
N ASN A 131 3.67 -4.12 9.26
CA ASN A 131 3.97 -5.46 8.76
C ASN A 131 2.79 -6.07 8.00
N ILE A 132 1.54 -5.81 8.41
CA ILE A 132 0.35 -6.21 7.62
C ILE A 132 0.23 -5.32 6.37
N MET A 133 0.41 -4.01 6.51
CA MET A 133 0.38 -3.07 5.39
C MET A 133 1.46 -3.39 4.34
N ASN A 134 2.70 -3.68 4.76
CA ASN A 134 3.76 -4.12 3.86
C ASN A 134 3.43 -5.45 3.18
N ARG A 135 2.93 -6.47 3.92
CA ARG A 135 2.53 -7.75 3.32
C ARG A 135 1.39 -7.63 2.31
N ALA A 136 0.43 -6.73 2.55
CA ALA A 136 -0.65 -6.47 1.59
C ALA A 136 -0.13 -5.71 0.35
N THR A 137 0.76 -4.73 0.55
CA THR A 137 1.46 -4.02 -0.54
C THR A 137 2.29 -4.99 -1.39
N GLU A 138 3.07 -5.86 -0.74
CA GLU A 138 3.94 -6.86 -1.35
C GLU A 138 3.11 -7.89 -2.12
N GLY A 139 2.04 -8.45 -1.52
CA GLY A 139 1.15 -9.39 -2.20
C GLY A 139 0.50 -8.82 -3.46
N LEU A 140 -0.01 -7.58 -3.40
CA LEU A 140 -0.52 -6.86 -4.57
C LEU A 140 0.57 -6.58 -5.61
N SER A 141 1.78 -6.20 -5.16
CA SER A 141 2.90 -5.89 -6.07
C SER A 141 3.42 -7.14 -6.77
N VAL A 142 3.51 -8.27 -6.07
CA VAL A 142 3.88 -9.58 -6.63
C VAL A 142 2.81 -10.05 -7.62
N TYR A 143 1.52 -9.94 -7.27
CA TYR A 143 0.44 -10.26 -8.20
C TYR A 143 0.57 -9.46 -9.51
N ILE A 144 0.76 -8.14 -9.42
CA ILE A 144 0.93 -7.27 -10.59
C ILE A 144 2.21 -7.62 -11.37
N GLN A 145 3.35 -7.82 -10.71
CA GLN A 145 4.62 -8.12 -11.40
C GLN A 145 4.63 -9.50 -12.06
N SER A 146 4.05 -10.52 -11.41
CA SER A 146 4.01 -11.90 -11.92
C SER A 146 2.98 -12.09 -13.03
N HIS A 147 1.81 -11.46 -12.95
CA HIS A 147 0.71 -11.70 -13.90
C HIS A 147 0.49 -10.57 -14.91
N CYS A 148 0.84 -9.32 -14.61
CA CYS A 148 0.54 -8.17 -15.47
C CYS A 148 1.70 -7.70 -16.36
N GLY A 149 2.93 -8.18 -16.14
CA GLY A 149 4.09 -7.89 -16.98
C GLY A 149 4.35 -6.39 -17.16
N ALA A 150 4.61 -5.97 -18.40
CA ALA A 150 4.63 -4.56 -18.77
C ALA A 150 3.21 -4.14 -19.23
N LEU A 151 2.59 -3.20 -18.50
CA LEU A 151 1.20 -2.74 -18.71
C LEU A 151 0.90 -2.46 -20.19
N ILE A 152 0.02 -3.28 -20.79
CA ILE A 152 -0.27 -3.24 -22.22
C ILE A 152 -1.37 -2.21 -22.53
N PRO A 153 -1.23 -1.36 -23.57
CA PRO A 153 -2.14 -0.24 -23.84
C PRO A 153 -3.51 -0.62 -24.45
N TYR A 154 -4.06 -1.79 -24.14
CA TYR A 154 -5.39 -2.22 -24.59
C TYR A 154 -6.55 -1.70 -23.71
N ILE A 155 -6.25 -0.98 -22.63
CA ILE A 155 -7.26 -0.43 -21.72
C ILE A 155 -7.62 1.00 -22.14
N ASP A 156 -8.89 1.24 -22.49
CA ASP A 156 -9.46 2.60 -22.45
C ASP A 156 -9.82 2.90 -20.98
N TRP A 157 -8.89 3.56 -20.28
CA TRP A 157 -9.00 3.81 -18.84
C TRP A 157 -10.20 4.71 -18.46
N ASP A 158 -10.70 5.52 -19.40
CA ASP A 158 -11.80 6.45 -19.21
C ASP A 158 -13.17 5.86 -19.59
N ARG A 159 -13.20 4.71 -20.29
CA ARG A 159 -14.45 4.03 -20.70
C ARG A 159 -14.64 2.63 -20.12
N THR A 160 -13.60 2.03 -19.53
CA THR A 160 -13.72 0.71 -18.92
C THR A 160 -14.35 0.82 -17.52
N PHE A 161 -15.64 0.52 -17.42
CA PHE A 161 -16.41 0.70 -16.19
C PHE A 161 -16.27 -0.45 -15.19
N LEU A 162 -15.83 -0.13 -13.98
CA LEU A 162 -15.43 -1.07 -12.93
C LEU A 162 -16.49 -1.34 -11.85
N ASN A 163 -17.70 -0.77 -11.99
CA ASN A 163 -18.83 -0.96 -11.07
C ASN A 163 -20.15 -1.22 -11.83
N ALA A 164 -21.14 -1.82 -11.14
CA ALA A 164 -22.40 -2.26 -11.76
C ALA A 164 -23.31 -1.10 -12.24
N SER A 165 -23.07 0.12 -11.76
CA SER A 165 -23.76 1.33 -12.17
C SER A 165 -23.20 1.97 -13.45
N GLY A 166 -22.05 1.49 -13.97
CA GLY A 166 -21.42 2.08 -15.16
C GLY A 166 -20.89 3.49 -14.92
N THR A 167 -20.36 3.77 -13.73
CA THR A 167 -19.93 5.12 -13.33
C THR A 167 -18.45 5.23 -12.98
N ALA A 168 -17.87 4.23 -12.31
CA ALA A 168 -16.44 4.22 -11.98
C ALA A 168 -15.62 3.70 -13.15
N THR A 169 -14.55 4.40 -13.50
CA THR A 169 -13.62 4.03 -14.57
C THR A 169 -12.28 3.61 -13.97
N ALA A 170 -11.38 3.01 -14.76
CA ALA A 170 -10.03 2.71 -14.27
C ALA A 170 -9.26 4.00 -13.88
N THR A 171 -9.45 5.10 -14.62
CA THR A 171 -8.95 6.43 -14.26
C THR A 171 -9.50 6.90 -12.91
N SER A 172 -10.83 6.83 -12.70
CA SER A 172 -11.43 7.33 -11.46
C SER A 172 -11.05 6.49 -10.23
N LEU A 173 -10.91 5.16 -10.37
CA LEU A 173 -10.42 4.32 -9.26
C LEU A 173 -8.93 4.55 -8.97
N THR A 174 -8.12 4.89 -9.98
CA THR A 174 -6.71 5.28 -9.76
C THR A 174 -6.62 6.58 -8.98
N ALA A 175 -7.43 7.59 -9.33
CA ALA A 175 -7.52 8.84 -8.57
C ALA A 175 -8.04 8.63 -7.14
N ALA A 176 -9.03 7.73 -6.95
CA ALA A 176 -9.51 7.33 -5.64
C ALA A 176 -8.41 6.66 -4.80
N GLN A 177 -7.61 5.76 -5.39
CA GLN A 177 -6.43 5.20 -4.72
C GLN A 177 -5.47 6.29 -4.25
N LEU A 178 -5.13 7.29 -5.10
CA LEU A 178 -4.27 8.40 -4.68
C LEU A 178 -4.88 9.19 -3.50
N ALA A 179 -6.19 9.42 -3.50
CA ALA A 179 -6.87 10.05 -2.37
C ALA A 179 -6.76 9.21 -1.08
N MET A 180 -6.89 7.88 -1.18
CA MET A 180 -6.77 6.94 -0.04
C MET A 180 -5.36 6.90 0.54
N HIS A 181 -4.32 6.93 -0.29
CA HIS A 181 -2.93 7.07 0.15
C HIS A 181 -2.67 8.43 0.85
N ASN A 182 -3.22 9.52 0.30
CA ASN A 182 -3.11 10.84 0.90
C ASN A 182 -3.84 10.91 2.25
N ALA A 183 -5.01 10.26 2.39
CA ALA A 183 -5.74 10.14 3.65
C ALA A 183 -4.97 9.36 4.73
N ALA A 184 -4.40 8.20 4.36
CA ALA A 184 -3.54 7.43 5.25
C ALA A 184 -2.34 8.28 5.73
N THR A 185 -1.66 8.98 4.81
CA THR A 185 -0.50 9.82 5.14
C THR A 185 -0.88 11.01 6.03
N ALA A 186 -2.01 11.68 5.76
CA ALA A 186 -2.52 12.76 6.60
C ALA A 186 -2.84 12.30 8.03
N ASN A 187 -3.39 11.09 8.21
CA ASN A 187 -3.68 10.54 9.54
C ASN A 187 -2.40 10.13 10.30
N GLN A 188 -1.40 9.57 9.64
CA GLN A 188 -0.09 9.32 10.29
C GLN A 188 0.56 10.62 10.79
N LEU A 189 0.45 11.70 10.01
CA LEU A 189 0.93 13.03 10.39
C LEU A 189 0.09 13.64 11.53
N ALA A 190 -1.21 13.37 11.57
CA ALA A 190 -2.07 13.78 12.69
C ALA A 190 -1.68 13.10 14.01
N VAL A 191 -1.44 11.78 13.99
CA VAL A 191 -0.95 11.03 15.15
C VAL A 191 0.41 11.55 15.61
N GLY A 192 1.31 11.87 14.67
CA GLY A 192 2.59 12.53 14.98
C GLY A 192 2.41 13.90 15.64
N ALA A 193 1.49 14.74 15.14
CA ALA A 193 1.18 16.04 15.72
C ALA A 193 0.56 15.91 17.12
N GLU A 194 -0.33 14.94 17.33
CA GLU A 194 -0.97 14.61 18.62
C GLU A 194 0.06 14.18 19.66
N ALA A 195 1.03 13.32 19.28
CA ALA A 195 2.14 12.91 20.13
C ALA A 195 3.06 14.09 20.49
N SER A 196 3.56 14.84 19.50
CA SER A 196 4.41 16.01 19.75
C SER A 196 3.71 17.09 20.58
N ALA A 197 2.40 17.31 20.39
CA ALA A 197 1.63 18.22 21.22
C ALA A 197 1.53 17.76 22.69
N GLN A 198 1.45 16.45 22.94
CA GLN A 198 1.50 15.93 24.31
C GLN A 198 2.90 16.08 24.90
N GLU A 199 3.96 15.70 24.19
CA GLU A 199 5.34 15.86 24.68
C GLU A 199 5.70 17.33 24.96
N ALA A 200 5.15 18.29 24.19
CA ALA A 200 5.32 19.72 24.44
C ALA A 200 4.73 20.14 25.81
N ARG A 201 3.49 19.73 26.10
CA ARG A 201 2.83 19.96 27.41
C ARG A 201 3.60 19.30 28.55
N ASP A 202 4.05 18.07 28.32
CA ASP A 202 4.83 17.27 29.25
C ASP A 202 6.19 17.89 29.58
N ALA A 203 6.85 18.52 28.61
CA ALA A 203 8.11 19.24 28.79
C ALA A 203 7.90 20.59 29.51
N GLU A 204 6.85 21.33 29.15
CA GLU A 204 6.51 22.60 29.80
C GLU A 204 6.13 22.41 31.28
N ALA A 205 5.37 21.35 31.60
CA ALA A 205 5.08 20.96 32.99
C ALA A 205 6.32 20.57 33.81
N LYS A 206 7.44 20.25 33.15
CA LYS A 206 8.76 19.96 33.76
C LYS A 206 9.69 21.18 33.76
N GLY A 207 9.27 22.32 33.18
CA GLY A 207 10.09 23.52 33.00
C GLY A 207 11.12 23.44 31.86
N ASP A 208 11.07 22.39 31.03
CA ASP A 208 11.97 22.23 29.88
C ASP A 208 11.44 23.00 28.66
N HIS A 209 11.55 24.32 28.74
CA HIS A 209 11.10 25.22 27.67
C HIS A 209 11.77 24.97 26.30
N PRO A 210 13.07 24.60 26.21
CA PRO A 210 13.68 24.19 24.93
C PRO A 210 13.01 22.97 24.29
N VAL A 211 12.76 21.90 25.05
CA VAL A 211 12.07 20.70 24.52
C VAL A 211 10.60 21.00 24.21
N ALA A 212 9.92 21.79 25.05
CA ALA A 212 8.55 22.22 24.78
C ALA A 212 8.43 23.00 23.47
N LEU A 213 9.36 23.92 23.19
CA LEU A 213 9.41 24.67 21.93
C LEU A 213 9.70 23.77 20.72
N ALA A 214 10.65 22.84 20.84
CA ALA A 214 10.98 21.89 19.77
C ALA A 214 9.75 21.03 19.39
N ASN A 215 9.01 20.53 20.38
CA ASN A 215 7.84 19.70 20.17
C ASN A 215 6.60 20.50 19.69
N ARG A 216 6.46 21.78 20.06
CA ARG A 216 5.49 22.70 19.42
C ARG A 216 5.75 22.84 17.91
N LEU A 217 7.00 23.06 17.53
CA LEU A 217 7.40 23.21 16.12
C LEU A 217 7.21 21.90 15.33
N ALA A 218 7.49 20.74 15.95
CA ALA A 218 7.20 19.43 15.36
C ALA A 218 5.70 19.24 15.10
N ALA A 219 4.83 19.54 16.09
CA ALA A 219 3.38 19.45 15.92
C ALA A 219 2.85 20.40 14.82
N GLN A 220 3.33 21.64 14.78
CA GLN A 220 2.97 22.61 13.73
C GLN A 220 3.42 22.15 12.33
N SER A 221 4.64 21.60 12.20
CA SER A 221 5.14 21.07 10.93
C SER A 221 4.32 19.86 10.45
N ALA A 222 4.02 18.93 11.35
CA ALA A 222 3.16 17.77 11.06
C ALA A 222 1.74 18.20 10.64
N ALA A 223 1.15 19.19 11.30
CA ALA A 223 -0.15 19.75 10.93
C ALA A 223 -0.15 20.43 9.55
N GLN A 224 0.89 21.20 9.21
CA GLN A 224 1.04 21.81 7.88
C GLN A 224 1.17 20.74 6.78
N MET A 225 1.95 19.68 7.03
CA MET A 225 2.05 18.56 6.09
C MET A 225 0.72 17.81 5.96
N ALA A 226 0.02 17.53 7.05
CA ALA A 226 -1.28 16.85 7.03
C ALA A 226 -2.33 17.63 6.21
N ALA A 227 -2.37 18.97 6.35
CA ALA A 227 -3.19 19.84 5.52
C ALA A 227 -2.82 19.74 4.03
N GLY A 228 -1.52 19.73 3.70
CA GLY A 228 -1.04 19.52 2.32
C GLY A 228 -1.50 18.19 1.72
N PHE A 229 -1.46 17.09 2.50
CA PHE A 229 -1.99 15.80 2.06
C PHE A 229 -3.53 15.82 1.92
N ALA A 230 -4.26 16.50 2.79
CA ALA A 230 -5.72 16.67 2.65
C ALA A 230 -6.11 17.49 1.40
N ASP A 231 -5.32 18.51 1.05
CA ASP A 231 -5.52 19.27 -0.19
C ASP A 231 -5.14 18.46 -1.44
N MET A 232 -4.10 17.62 -1.38
CA MET A 232 -3.78 16.65 -2.45
C MET A 232 -4.82 15.54 -2.58
N ALA A 233 -5.49 15.12 -1.49
CA ALA A 233 -6.65 14.24 -1.56
C ALA A 233 -7.83 14.97 -2.23
N ARG A 234 -8.12 16.22 -1.83
CA ARG A 234 -9.18 17.03 -2.44
C ARG A 234 -8.94 17.30 -3.93
N SER A 235 -7.69 17.45 -4.39
CA SER A 235 -7.42 17.65 -5.82
C SER A 235 -7.72 16.41 -6.67
N GLN A 236 -7.67 15.20 -6.12
CA GLN A 236 -8.10 13.98 -6.84
C GLN A 236 -9.62 13.97 -7.12
N ALA A 237 -10.42 14.74 -6.37
CA ALA A 237 -11.86 14.85 -6.60
C ALA A 237 -12.19 15.36 -8.02
N ALA A 238 -11.27 16.10 -8.66
CA ALA A 238 -11.43 16.59 -10.02
C ALA A 238 -11.43 15.48 -11.10
N ALA A 239 -10.91 14.28 -10.79
CA ALA A 239 -11.00 13.10 -11.66
C ALA A 239 -12.29 12.28 -11.44
N GLY A 240 -13.02 12.54 -10.34
CA GLY A 240 -14.45 12.28 -10.23
C GLY A 240 -14.91 11.04 -9.45
N ARG A 241 -16.12 11.21 -8.89
CA ARG A 241 -17.06 10.21 -8.31
C ARG A 241 -16.78 9.67 -6.89
N GLU A 242 -17.81 8.99 -6.41
CA GLU A 242 -18.13 8.67 -5.01
C GLU A 242 -17.04 7.87 -4.31
N GLU A 243 -16.34 7.02 -5.07
CA GLU A 243 -15.27 6.15 -4.60
C GLU A 243 -14.12 6.88 -3.86
N ALA A 244 -13.87 8.15 -4.18
CA ALA A 244 -12.85 8.98 -3.51
C ALA A 244 -13.38 9.79 -2.30
N VAL A 245 -14.71 9.92 -2.13
CA VAL A 245 -15.32 10.88 -1.20
C VAL A 245 -14.96 10.58 0.25
N GLN A 246 -15.03 9.31 0.67
CA GLN A 246 -14.67 8.94 2.04
C GLN A 246 -13.20 9.23 2.34
N ALA A 247 -12.29 8.99 1.38
CA ALA A 247 -10.87 9.30 1.56
C ALA A 247 -10.61 10.81 1.71
N ILE A 248 -11.34 11.64 0.98
CA ILE A 248 -11.26 13.10 1.11
C ILE A 248 -11.77 13.56 2.49
N ILE A 249 -12.83 12.92 3.02
CA ILE A 249 -13.35 13.17 4.37
C ILE A 249 -12.33 12.73 5.43
N ASP A 250 -11.80 11.51 5.32
CA ASP A 250 -10.80 10.96 6.25
C ASP A 250 -9.54 11.85 6.30
N ALA A 251 -9.04 12.29 5.14
CA ALA A 251 -7.87 13.18 5.05
C ALA A 251 -8.12 14.55 5.69
N GLN A 252 -9.31 15.15 5.45
CA GLN A 252 -9.67 16.44 6.03
C GLN A 252 -9.90 16.36 7.54
N ALA A 253 -10.51 15.27 8.02
CA ALA A 253 -10.66 14.99 9.45
C ALA A 253 -9.28 14.87 10.12
N ALA A 254 -8.35 14.13 9.53
CA ALA A 254 -6.98 14.00 10.00
C ALA A 254 -6.24 15.35 10.07
N ALA A 255 -6.27 16.14 9.00
CA ALA A 255 -5.64 17.48 8.99
C ALA A 255 -6.23 18.42 10.07
N GLU A 256 -7.55 18.35 10.32
CA GLU A 256 -8.21 19.13 11.37
C GLU A 256 -7.89 18.61 12.78
N ARG A 257 -7.65 17.30 12.98
CA ARG A 257 -7.08 16.81 14.26
C ARG A 257 -5.65 17.31 14.46
N ALA A 258 -4.80 17.20 13.42
CA ALA A 258 -3.41 17.65 13.45
C ALA A 258 -3.30 19.14 13.79
N ARG A 259 -4.15 19.98 13.18
CA ARG A 259 -4.26 21.41 13.49
C ARG A 259 -4.62 21.65 14.95
N LYS A 260 -5.68 21.00 15.45
CA LYS A 260 -6.09 21.09 16.87
C LYS A 260 -4.99 20.63 17.83
N ALA A 261 -4.22 19.60 17.46
CA ALA A 261 -3.07 19.17 18.24
C ALA A 261 -2.01 20.26 18.32
N ALA A 262 -1.60 20.83 17.18
CA ALA A 262 -0.63 21.94 17.12
C ALA A 262 -1.11 23.19 17.90
N ASP A 263 -2.38 23.57 17.75
CA ASP A 263 -3.00 24.68 18.50
C ASP A 263 -2.96 24.39 20.02
N SER A 264 -3.25 23.14 20.43
CA SER A 264 -3.25 22.69 21.83
C SER A 264 -1.85 22.51 22.45
N ALA A 265 -0.78 22.71 21.68
CA ALA A 265 0.60 22.58 22.17
C ALA A 265 1.11 23.88 22.84
N GLY A 266 0.46 25.02 22.59
CA GLY A 266 0.82 26.31 23.22
C GLY A 266 0.41 27.55 22.42
N GLY A 267 -0.88 27.65 22.06
CA GLY A 267 -1.52 28.89 21.61
C GLY A 267 -1.91 29.82 22.75
#